data_AF-A0A3M1BSC2-F1
#
_entry.id   AF-A0A3M1BSC2-F1
#
_cell.length_a   1.000
_cell.length_b   1.000
_cell.length_c   1.000
_cell.angle_alpha   90.00
_cell.angle_beta   90.00
_cell.angle_gamma   90.00
#
_symmetry.space_group_name_H-M   'P 1'
#
loop_
_entity.id
_entity.type
_entity.pdbx_description
1 polymer ?
#
loop_
_entity_poly.entity_id
_entity_poly.type
_entity_poly.pdbx_seq_one_letter_code
_entity_poly.pdbx_strand_id
1 'polypeptide(L)'
;MKVVTEDNEYLKSLEQRKTYTDSFEQAINSPFGEVLLQAIDNLEKDALERLTKVWRKSSLAQARADVKAARYIKSVLQSMLAEKKSLENEIKSYNDMEEHIYED
;
A
#
# COMPACT_ATOMS: atom_id res chain seq x y z
N MET A 1 -22.07 35.54 1.03
CA MET A 1 -21.69 34.43 1.94
C MET A 1 -20.75 33.55 1.13
N LYS A 2 -19.45 33.75 1.29
CA LYS A 2 -18.43 33.01 0.55
C LYS A 2 -18.37 31.64 1.21
N VAL A 3 -18.83 30.61 0.50
CA VAL A 3 -18.72 29.21 0.94
C VAL A 3 -17.22 28.92 0.97
N VAL A 4 -16.61 28.94 2.16
CA VAL A 4 -15.15 28.74 2.37
C VAL A 4 -14.91 27.74 3.51
N THR A 5 -15.94 26.99 3.92
CA THR A 5 -15.85 26.14 5.12
C THR A 5 -15.86 24.64 4.85
N GLU A 6 -16.18 24.17 3.64
CA GLU A 6 -16.16 22.72 3.31
C GLU A 6 -14.99 22.33 2.37
N ASP A 7 -14.54 23.22 1.48
CA ASP A 7 -13.44 22.94 0.52
C ASP A 7 -12.06 22.76 1.17
N ASN A 8 -11.80 23.41 2.30
CA ASN A 8 -10.51 23.32 2.98
C ASN A 8 -10.36 22.05 3.84
N GLU A 9 -11.47 21.46 4.29
CA GLU A 9 -11.43 20.22 5.09
C GLU A 9 -11.14 19.00 4.22
N TYR A 10 -11.68 18.96 2.99
CA TYR A 10 -11.41 17.89 2.05
C TYR A 10 -9.96 17.93 1.54
N LEU A 11 -9.45 19.09 1.14
CA LEU A 11 -8.04 19.21 0.74
C LEU A 11 -7.08 18.82 1.88
N LYS A 12 -7.34 19.29 3.10
CA LYS A 12 -6.56 18.91 4.29
C LYS A 12 -6.61 17.41 4.58
N SER A 13 -7.76 16.77 4.38
CA SER A 13 -7.90 15.31 4.47
C SER A 13 -7.06 14.58 3.42
N LEU A 14 -7.07 15.05 2.17
CA LEU A 14 -6.23 14.52 1.10
C LEU A 14 -4.74 14.69 1.40
N GLU A 15 -4.31 15.84 1.92
CA GLU A 15 -2.92 16.11 2.32
C GLU A 15 -2.45 15.22 3.50
N GLN A 16 -3.32 14.97 4.47
CA GLN A 16 -3.04 14.04 5.58
C GLN A 16 -2.87 12.62 5.06
N ARG A 17 -3.75 12.17 4.16
CA ARG A 17 -3.65 10.86 3.52
C ARG A 17 -2.41 10.75 2.63
N LYS A 18 -2.00 11.84 1.98
CA LYS A 18 -0.75 11.93 1.20
C LYS A 18 0.47 11.77 2.10
N THR A 19 0.50 12.49 3.23
CA THR A 19 1.59 12.37 4.22
C THR A 19 1.75 10.93 4.71
N TYR A 20 0.63 10.25 4.97
CA TYR A 20 0.62 8.85 5.38
C TYR A 20 1.17 7.90 4.28
N THR A 21 0.67 8.04 3.05
CA THR A 21 1.09 7.21 1.91
C THR A 21 2.55 7.46 1.49
N ASP A 22 3.04 8.70 1.58
CA ASP A 22 4.45 9.06 1.35
C ASP A 22 5.37 8.41 2.40
N SER A 23 4.99 8.50 3.68
CA SER A 23 5.76 7.89 4.78
C SER A 23 5.84 6.37 4.63
N PHE A 24 4.76 5.75 4.14
CA PHE A 24 4.71 4.32 3.88
C PHE A 24 5.62 3.90 2.72
N GLU A 25 5.60 4.62 1.60
CA GLU A 25 6.51 4.36 0.48
C GLU A 25 7.98 4.49 0.90
N GLN A 26 8.32 5.53 1.66
CA GLN A 26 9.66 5.71 2.20
C GLN A 26 10.07 4.53 3.09
N ALA A 27 9.16 4.04 3.94
CA ALA A 27 9.43 2.88 4.79
C ALA A 27 9.68 1.60 3.97
N ILE A 28 8.88 1.33 2.94
CA ILE A 28 9.06 0.16 2.06
C ILE A 28 10.35 0.25 1.23
N ASN A 29 10.67 1.43 0.71
CA ASN A 29 11.86 1.65 -0.12
C ASN A 29 13.13 1.90 0.71
N SER A 30 13.04 1.82 2.05
CA SER A 30 14.21 1.89 2.93
C SER A 30 14.99 0.57 2.95
N PRO A 31 16.26 0.56 3.40
CA PRO A 31 17.01 -0.69 3.58
C PRO A 31 16.31 -1.70 4.49
N PHE A 32 15.57 -1.23 5.50
CA PHE A 32 14.78 -2.10 6.37
C PHE A 32 13.58 -2.70 5.61
N GLY A 33 12.92 -1.89 4.78
CA GLY A 33 11.81 -2.34 3.93
C GLY A 33 12.26 -3.38 2.90
N GLU A 34 13.42 -3.21 2.28
CA GLU A 34 14.02 -4.21 1.39
C GLU A 34 14.26 -5.55 2.10
N VAL A 35 14.85 -5.52 3.29
CA VAL A 35 15.06 -6.72 4.12
C VAL A 35 13.74 -7.39 4.49
N LEU A 36 12.72 -6.61 4.84
CA LEU A 36 11.39 -7.12 5.16
C LEU A 36 10.75 -7.80 3.94
N LEU A 37 10.78 -7.17 2.77
CA LEU A 37 10.26 -7.75 1.52
C LEU A 37 10.98 -9.05 1.17
N GLN A 38 12.30 -9.07 1.31
CA GLN A 38 13.09 -10.28 1.07
C GLN A 38 12.78 -11.39 2.08
N ALA A 39 12.52 -11.06 3.34
CA ALA A 39 12.08 -12.02 4.33
C ALA A 39 10.70 -12.63 3.98
N ILE A 40 9.78 -11.82 3.46
CA ILE A 40 8.46 -12.29 2.99
C ILE A 40 8.61 -13.18 1.75
N ASP A 41 9.51 -12.84 0.81
CA ASP A 41 9.85 -13.68 -0.34
C ASP A 41 10.41 -15.03 0.07
N ASN A 42 11.36 -15.03 1.01
CA ASN A 42 11.96 -16.26 1.54
C ASN A 42 10.93 -17.12 2.27
N LEU A 43 10.03 -16.51 3.05
CA LEU A 43 8.94 -17.23 3.72
C LEU A 43 8.04 -17.96 2.70
N GLU A 44 7.67 -17.29 1.61
CA GLU A 44 6.87 -17.92 0.54
C GLU A 44 7.64 -19.07 -0.12
N LYS A 45 8.90 -18.84 -0.47
CA LYS A 45 9.75 -19.83 -1.14
C LYS A 45 9.91 -21.09 -0.28
N ASP A 46 10.29 -20.93 0.99
CA ASP A 46 10.49 -22.04 1.92
C ASP A 46 9.18 -22.80 2.18
N ALA A 47 8.04 -22.09 2.21
CA ALA A 47 6.74 -22.72 2.32
C ALA A 47 6.37 -23.53 1.06
N LEU A 48 6.61 -22.99 -0.14
CA LEU A 48 6.42 -23.72 -1.41
C LEU A 48 7.33 -24.96 -1.49
N GLU A 49 8.57 -24.86 -1.05
CA GLU A 49 9.48 -26.00 -0.97
C GLU A 49 8.97 -27.07 0.00
N ARG A 50 8.42 -26.69 1.16
CA ARG A 50 7.82 -27.64 2.09
C ARG A 50 6.60 -28.35 1.50
N LEU A 51 5.80 -27.67 0.67
CA LEU A 51 4.67 -28.26 -0.03
C LEU A 51 5.07 -29.32 -1.06
N THR A 52 6.25 -29.18 -1.65
CA THR A 52 6.75 -30.11 -2.68
C THR A 52 7.55 -31.27 -2.08
N LYS A 53 8.24 -31.05 -0.95
CA LYS A 53 9.17 -32.03 -0.36
C LYS A 53 8.58 -32.88 0.78
N VAL A 54 7.52 -32.45 1.47
CA VAL A 54 7.07 -33.08 2.73
C VAL A 54 5.70 -33.74 2.61
N TRP A 55 5.62 -35.05 2.92
CA TRP A 55 4.37 -35.85 2.84
C TRP A 55 3.53 -35.82 4.13
N ARG A 56 4.00 -35.16 5.21
CA ARG A 56 3.28 -35.07 6.48
C ARG A 56 2.15 -34.03 6.40
N LYS A 57 0.91 -34.48 6.61
CA LYS A 57 -0.32 -33.67 6.51
C LYS A 57 -0.30 -32.38 7.35
N SER A 58 0.26 -32.40 8.56
CA SER A 58 0.37 -31.22 9.44
C SER A 58 1.33 -30.16 8.88
N SER A 59 2.49 -30.58 8.37
CA SER A 59 3.45 -29.67 7.75
C SER A 59 2.94 -29.05 6.45
N LEU A 60 2.08 -29.77 5.71
CA LEU A 60 1.43 -29.25 4.51
C LEU A 60 0.40 -28.16 4.83
N ALA A 61 -0.33 -28.29 5.94
CA ALA A 61 -1.28 -27.27 6.37
C ALA A 61 -0.57 -25.97 6.76
N GLN A 62 0.52 -26.06 7.53
CA GLN A 62 1.32 -24.89 7.90
C GLN A 62 1.94 -24.23 6.67
N ALA A 63 2.53 -25.01 5.76
CA ALA A 63 3.13 -24.46 4.55
C ALA A 63 2.09 -23.75 3.66
N ARG A 64 0.85 -24.24 3.57
CA ARG A 64 -0.24 -23.51 2.89
C ARG A 64 -0.59 -22.20 3.58
N ALA A 65 -0.59 -22.18 4.92
CA ALA A 65 -0.85 -20.97 5.68
C ALA A 65 0.26 -19.93 5.45
N ASP A 66 1.52 -20.35 5.48
CA ASP A 66 2.68 -19.48 5.25
C ASP A 66 2.65 -18.86 3.84
N VAL A 67 2.34 -19.65 2.79
CA VAL A 67 2.18 -19.12 1.42
C VAL A 67 1.06 -18.08 1.36
N LYS A 68 -0.09 -18.36 1.97
CA LYS A 68 -1.23 -17.43 1.99
C LYS A 68 -0.86 -16.13 2.71
N ALA A 69 -0.20 -16.23 3.86
CA ALA A 69 0.23 -15.07 4.63
C ALA A 69 1.22 -14.22 3.84
N ALA A 70 2.25 -14.82 3.24
CA ALA A 70 3.25 -14.11 2.46
C ALA A 70 2.61 -13.37 1.27
N ARG A 71 1.73 -14.04 0.51
CA ARG A 71 1.01 -13.43 -0.62
C ARG A 71 0.07 -12.31 -0.19
N TYR A 72 -0.65 -12.52 0.91
CA TYR A 72 -1.54 -11.50 1.47
C TYR A 72 -0.75 -10.25 1.86
N ILE A 73 0.35 -10.41 2.59
CA ILE A 73 1.20 -9.30 3.01
C ILE A 73 1.73 -8.55 1.77
N LYS A 74 2.30 -9.26 0.78
CA LYS A 74 2.76 -8.63 -0.48
C LYS A 74 1.64 -7.84 -1.17
N SER A 75 0.45 -8.42 -1.30
CA SER A 75 -0.69 -7.77 -1.93
C SER A 75 -1.11 -6.51 -1.18
N VAL A 76 -1.13 -6.53 0.15
CA VAL A 76 -1.47 -5.34 0.96
C VAL A 76 -0.44 -4.23 0.75
N LEU A 77 0.86 -4.56 0.80
CA LEU A 77 1.93 -3.59 0.58
C LEU A 77 1.84 -2.96 -0.83
N GLN A 78 1.56 -3.76 -1.86
CA GLN A 78 1.37 -3.29 -3.23
C GLN A 78 0.12 -2.42 -3.39
N SER A 79 -0.99 -2.78 -2.74
CA SER A 79 -2.23 -1.97 -2.77
C SER A 79 -2.02 -0.59 -2.15
N MET A 80 -1.27 -0.49 -1.06
CA MET A 80 -0.96 0.79 -0.43
C MET A 80 -0.06 1.67 -1.31
N LEU A 81 0.88 1.09 -2.07
CA LEU A 81 1.66 1.82 -3.07
C LEU A 81 0.80 2.28 -4.26
N ALA A 82 -0.20 1.47 -4.67
CA ALA A 82 -1.13 1.86 -5.73
C ALA A 82 -2.09 2.98 -5.28
N GLU A 83 -2.52 2.95 -4.02
CA GLU A 83 -3.36 4.00 -3.41
C GLU A 83 -2.68 5.37 -3.47
N LYS A 84 -1.37 5.44 -3.22
CA LYS A 84 -0.59 6.69 -3.38
C LYS A 84 -0.76 7.30 -4.77
N LYS A 85 -0.55 6.51 -5.83
CA LYS A 85 -0.69 6.98 -7.22
C LYS A 85 -2.10 7.48 -7.52
N SER A 86 -3.12 6.80 -6.99
CA SER A 86 -4.51 7.24 -7.12
C SER A 86 -4.75 8.58 -6.43
N LEU A 87 -4.19 8.76 -5.22
CA LEU A 87 -4.34 9.96 -4.42
C LEU A 87 -3.63 11.17 -5.04
N GLU A 88 -2.43 10.98 -5.60
CA GLU A 88 -1.71 12.03 -6.32
C GLU A 88 -2.52 12.57 -7.51
N ASN A 89 -3.23 11.70 -8.23
CA ASN A 89 -4.13 12.10 -9.31
C ASN A 89 -5.36 12.84 -8.81
N GLU A 90 -5.94 12.43 -7.68
CA GLU A 90 -7.12 13.06 -7.08
C GLU A 90 -6.79 14.47 -6.56
N ILE A 91 -5.65 14.65 -5.87
CA ILE A 91 -5.17 15.97 -5.44
C ILE A 91 -4.92 16.88 -6.64
N LYS A 92 -4.27 16.35 -7.69
CA LYS A 92 -4.05 17.12 -8.92
C LYS A 92 -5.38 17.55 -9.55
N SER A 93 -6.33 16.63 -9.69
CA SER A 93 -7.65 16.94 -10.26
C SER A 93 -8.41 17.97 -9.43
N TYR A 94 -8.31 17.93 -8.09
CA TYR A 94 -8.94 18.91 -7.21
C TYR A 94 -8.32 20.30 -7.39
N ASN A 95 -6.98 20.39 -7.43
CA ASN A 95 -6.29 21.66 -7.66
C ASN A 95 -6.59 22.24 -9.06
N ASP A 96 -6.60 21.40 -10.10
CA ASP A 96 -6.95 21.80 -11.47
C ASP A 96 -8.39 22.36 -11.52
N MET A 97 -9.34 21.78 -10.75
CA MET A 97 -10.70 22.29 -10.64
C MET A 97 -10.79 23.64 -9.91
N GLU A 98 -10.07 23.81 -8.80
CA GLU A 98 -10.01 25.08 -8.06
C GLU A 98 -9.43 26.21 -8.90
N GLU A 99 -8.35 25.96 -9.67
CA GLU A 99 -7.73 26.98 -10.53
C GLU A 99 -8.67 27.49 -11.62
N HIS A 100 -9.50 26.62 -12.21
CA HIS A 100 -10.46 26.99 -13.25
C HIS A 100 -11.77 27.63 -12.74
N ILE A 101 -12.03 27.65 -11.43
CA ILE A 101 -13.19 28.35 -10.84
C ILE A 101 -12.95 29.87 -10.73
N TYR A 102 -11.69 30.34 -10.78
CA TYR A 102 -11.34 31.76 -10.64
C TYR A 102 -11.08 32.49 -11.98
N GLU A 103 -11.23 31.81 -13.12
CA GLU A 103 -10.99 32.38 -14.45
C GLU A 103 -12.26 32.88 -15.18
N ASP A 104 -13.46 32.73 -14.60
CA ASP A 104 -14.75 33.23 -15.15
C ASP A 104 -15.37 34.41 -14.35
#